data_AF-A0A2S7YKX7-F1
#
_entry.id   AF-A0A2S7YKX7-F1
#
_cell.length_a   1.000
_cell.length_b   1.000
_cell.length_c   1.000
_cell.angle_alpha   90.00
_cell.angle_beta   90.00
_cell.angle_gamma   90.00
#
_symmetry.space_group_name_H-M   'P 1'
#
loop_
_entity.id
_entity.type
_entity.pdbx_description
1 polymer ?
#
loop_
_entity_poly.entity_id
_entity_poly.type
_entity_poly.pdbx_seq_one_letter_code
_entity_poly.pdbx_strand_id
1 'polypeptide(L)'
;MAGKFPYLRQSLCSLSASHLGGLTQSSFLRQVELHYRVSAIQGMTANLEIVNSSSGLDQSSLQGLVESAILLAWYSKAPGEYAQLLKGTLALIPENARSGQLAHVSPVTGTGLPTCAPPSYHTYYSFLEQMRKSTIALSRCDLSADVKAAVQDLHNFIYNILHSPLSDHSVERELYAMFPIRNWLRFVPEAPSKLESGSDFLLHMYLANYETAILLTSALWPDLDTPLGFHERRLCVKKMRDCVNERLNNALLPVPPADTVISDRKTLNACQEWLCISEIAIECYDVLRSKGS
;
A
#
# COMPACT_ATOMS: atom_id res chain seq x y z
N MET A 1 -16.44 5.42 11.67
CA MET A 1 -15.25 5.76 12.47
C MET A 1 -15.05 7.26 12.65
N ALA A 2 -14.88 8.07 11.58
CA ALA A 2 -14.65 9.52 11.72
C ALA A 2 -15.77 10.31 12.45
N GLY A 3 -17.02 9.86 12.38
CA GLY A 3 -18.12 10.44 13.18
C GLY A 3 -18.03 10.14 14.68
N LYS A 4 -17.28 9.09 15.07
CA LYS A 4 -17.10 8.64 16.46
C LYS A 4 -15.88 9.29 17.13
N PHE A 5 -14.81 9.53 16.37
CA PHE A 5 -13.55 10.07 16.90
C PHE A 5 -13.24 11.43 16.25
N PRO A 6 -13.39 12.56 16.99
CA PRO A 6 -13.15 13.89 16.47
C PRO A 6 -11.74 14.10 15.88
N TYR A 7 -10.72 13.50 16.50
CA TYR A 7 -9.33 13.58 16.05
C TYR A 7 -9.11 12.85 14.72
N LEU A 8 -9.78 11.72 14.49
CA LEU A 8 -9.74 11.02 13.20
C LEU A 8 -10.37 11.86 12.08
N ARG A 9 -11.51 12.51 12.37
CA ARG A 9 -12.12 13.47 11.44
C ARG A 9 -11.18 14.63 11.14
N GLN A 10 -10.50 15.16 12.15
CA GLN A 10 -9.53 16.24 11.96
C GLN A 10 -8.32 15.78 11.13
N SER A 11 -7.81 14.55 11.31
CA SER A 11 -6.78 13.98 10.44
C SER A 11 -7.24 13.93 8.98
N LEU A 12 -8.48 13.51 8.71
CA LEU A 12 -9.06 13.53 7.36
C LEU A 12 -9.17 14.97 6.80
N CYS A 13 -9.63 15.93 7.60
CA CYS A 13 -9.72 17.32 7.17
C CYS A 13 -8.34 17.92 6.85
N SER A 14 -7.32 17.60 7.67
CA SER A 14 -5.93 17.99 7.42
C SER A 14 -5.42 17.37 6.10
N LEU A 15 -5.67 16.08 5.89
CA LEU A 15 -5.39 15.36 4.65
C LEU A 15 -5.97 16.09 3.43
N SER A 16 -7.27 16.36 3.46
CA SER A 16 -8.00 16.99 2.37
C SER A 16 -7.52 18.41 2.11
N ALA A 17 -7.28 19.19 3.17
CA ALA A 17 -6.76 20.56 3.05
C ALA A 17 -5.32 20.58 2.50
N SER A 18 -4.47 19.65 2.93
CA SER A 18 -3.11 19.46 2.40
C SER A 18 -3.14 19.16 0.91
N HIS A 19 -4.00 18.21 0.52
CA HIS A 19 -4.15 17.78 -0.85
C HIS A 19 -4.68 18.90 -1.75
N LEU A 20 -5.81 19.52 -1.38
CA LEU A 20 -6.39 20.66 -2.12
C LEU A 20 -5.42 21.85 -2.16
N GLY A 21 -4.68 22.10 -1.08
CA GLY A 21 -3.66 23.14 -1.01
C GLY A 21 -2.51 22.89 -2.00
N GLY A 22 -2.12 21.62 -2.18
CA GLY A 22 -1.15 21.22 -3.20
C GLY A 22 -1.64 21.48 -4.62
N LEU A 23 -2.89 21.11 -4.93
CA LEU A 23 -3.48 21.30 -6.26
C LEU A 23 -3.73 22.78 -6.62
N THR A 24 -4.17 23.57 -5.65
CA THR A 24 -4.57 24.98 -5.86
C THR A 24 -3.47 25.99 -5.54
N GLN A 25 -2.34 25.53 -4.98
CA GLN A 25 -1.26 26.39 -4.45
C GLN A 25 -1.76 27.43 -3.43
N SER A 26 -2.86 27.14 -2.72
CA SER A 26 -3.51 28.08 -1.80
C SER A 26 -2.83 28.13 -0.43
N SER A 27 -2.36 29.32 -0.05
CA SER A 27 -1.81 29.58 1.29
C SER A 27 -2.87 29.46 2.40
N PHE A 28 -4.13 29.77 2.09
CA PHE A 28 -5.26 29.59 3.02
C PHE A 28 -5.46 28.11 3.35
N LEU A 29 -5.44 27.22 2.35
CA LEU A 29 -5.60 25.79 2.59
C LEU A 29 -4.44 25.20 3.39
N ARG A 30 -3.24 25.77 3.29
CA ARG A 30 -2.13 25.42 4.18
C ARG A 30 -2.41 25.78 5.63
N GLN A 31 -3.06 26.93 5.91
CA GLN A 31 -3.45 27.28 7.28
C GLN A 31 -4.56 26.35 7.80
N VAL A 32 -5.53 26.01 6.96
CA VAL A 32 -6.60 25.05 7.29
C VAL A 32 -6.02 23.67 7.60
N GLU A 33 -5.07 23.20 6.79
CA GLU A 33 -4.34 21.95 7.01
C GLU A 33 -3.65 21.92 8.37
N LEU A 34 -2.87 22.96 8.69
CA LEU A 34 -2.17 23.08 9.96
C LEU A 34 -3.14 23.13 11.15
N HIS A 35 -4.25 23.87 11.02
CA HIS A 35 -5.27 23.95 12.06
C HIS A 35 -5.85 22.58 12.40
N TYR A 36 -6.25 21.82 11.38
CA TYR A 36 -6.77 20.47 11.59
C TYR A 36 -5.71 19.49 12.04
N ARG A 37 -4.46 19.60 11.56
CA ARG A 37 -3.34 18.76 11.99
C ARG A 37 -3.07 18.92 13.48
N VAL A 38 -2.97 20.16 13.97
CA VAL A 38 -2.75 20.45 15.39
C VAL A 38 -3.91 19.93 16.23
N SER A 39 -5.15 20.17 15.80
CA SER A 39 -6.34 19.70 16.50
C SER A 39 -6.38 18.17 16.61
N ALA A 40 -6.04 17.47 15.52
CA ALA A 40 -5.97 16.02 15.50
C ALA A 40 -4.93 15.49 16.50
N ILE A 41 -3.72 16.06 16.49
CA ILE A 41 -2.64 15.67 17.41
C ILE A 41 -3.08 15.87 18.87
N GLN A 42 -3.66 17.03 19.20
CA GLN A 42 -4.16 17.31 20.56
C GLN A 42 -5.22 16.30 21.00
N GLY A 43 -6.18 15.98 20.12
CA GLY A 43 -7.23 15.01 20.41
C GLY A 43 -6.69 13.57 20.54
N MET A 44 -5.68 13.20 19.74
CA MET A 44 -4.98 11.93 19.86
C MET A 44 -4.22 11.82 21.19
N THR A 45 -3.50 12.87 21.59
CA THR A 45 -2.77 12.90 22.87
C THR A 45 -3.72 12.74 24.05
N ALA A 46 -4.83 13.49 24.08
CA ALA A 46 -5.82 13.38 25.14
C ALA A 46 -6.46 11.98 25.20
N ASN A 47 -6.75 11.37 24.04
CA ASN A 47 -7.30 10.02 24.01
C ASN A 47 -6.28 8.96 24.47
N LEU A 48 -5.00 9.13 24.11
CA LEU A 48 -3.92 8.25 24.56
C LEU A 48 -3.73 8.29 26.08
N GLU A 49 -3.81 9.47 26.70
CA GLU A 49 -3.79 9.63 28.16
C GLU A 49 -4.94 8.89 28.85
N ILE A 50 -6.15 8.97 28.27
CA ILE A 50 -7.32 8.23 28.75
C ILE A 50 -7.04 6.73 28.67
N VAL A 51 -6.63 6.23 27.50
CA VAL A 51 -6.32 4.80 27.30
C VAL A 51 -5.28 4.28 28.29
N ASN A 52 -4.23 5.06 28.55
CA ASN A 52 -3.17 4.69 29.51
C ASN A 52 -3.63 4.70 30.98
N SER A 53 -4.64 5.50 31.31
CA SER A 53 -5.16 5.65 32.69
C SER A 53 -6.32 4.71 33.02
N SER A 54 -7.02 4.19 32.00
CA SER A 54 -8.14 3.26 32.17
C SER A 54 -7.68 1.82 32.37
N SER A 55 -8.33 1.08 33.28
CA SER A 55 -8.03 -0.33 33.59
C SER A 55 -8.47 -1.32 32.50
N GLY A 56 -8.97 -0.84 31.35
CA GLY A 56 -9.44 -1.65 30.24
C GLY A 56 -9.02 -1.06 28.89
N LEU A 57 -8.56 -1.92 27.98
CA LEU A 57 -8.22 -1.55 26.60
C LEU A 57 -9.51 -1.30 25.80
N ASP A 58 -9.86 -0.04 25.52
CA ASP A 58 -10.87 0.28 24.50
C ASP A 58 -10.27 0.11 23.11
N GLN A 59 -10.48 -1.07 22.52
CA GLN A 59 -10.03 -1.43 21.18
C GLN A 59 -10.49 -0.43 20.11
N SER A 60 -11.66 0.19 20.29
CA SER A 60 -12.18 1.14 19.31
C SER A 60 -11.43 2.47 19.34
N SER A 61 -11.05 2.94 20.54
CA SER A 61 -10.22 4.14 20.71
C SER A 61 -8.80 3.92 20.17
N LEU A 62 -8.21 2.76 20.44
CA LEU A 62 -6.92 2.34 19.87
C LEU A 62 -6.96 2.30 18.34
N GLN A 63 -7.98 1.70 17.76
CA GLN A 63 -8.16 1.69 16.30
C GLN A 63 -8.27 3.13 15.76
N GLY A 64 -9.03 4.01 16.41
CA GLY A 64 -9.11 5.41 16.04
C GLY A 64 -7.73 6.09 16.04
N LEU A 65 -6.92 5.87 17.09
CA LEU A 65 -5.56 6.41 17.21
C LEU A 65 -4.65 5.91 16.09
N VAL A 66 -4.68 4.60 15.82
CA VAL A 66 -3.94 3.94 14.74
C VAL A 66 -4.30 4.53 13.37
N GLU A 67 -5.59 4.59 13.04
CA GLU A 67 -6.07 5.16 11.76
C GLU A 67 -5.65 6.63 11.61
N SER A 68 -5.74 7.40 12.69
CA SER A 68 -5.38 8.83 12.69
C SER A 68 -3.88 9.04 12.49
N ALA A 69 -3.03 8.25 13.16
CA ALA A 69 -1.58 8.29 13.01
C ALA A 69 -1.15 7.89 11.59
N ILE A 70 -1.77 6.85 11.03
CA ILE A 70 -1.55 6.41 9.64
C ILE A 70 -1.88 7.55 8.66
N LEU A 71 -3.05 8.18 8.79
CA LEU A 71 -3.45 9.30 7.92
C LEU A 71 -2.48 10.49 8.01
N LEU A 72 -2.07 10.86 9.23
CA LEU A 72 -1.11 11.94 9.44
C LEU A 72 0.27 11.61 8.84
N ALA A 73 0.70 10.34 8.93
CA ALA A 73 1.97 9.88 8.38
C ALA A 73 1.98 9.95 6.86
N TRP A 74 0.93 9.44 6.22
CA TRP A 74 0.79 9.39 4.77
C TRP A 74 0.90 10.77 4.10
N TYR A 75 0.56 11.85 4.81
CA TYR A 75 0.70 13.24 4.32
C TYR A 75 1.85 14.04 4.95
N SER A 76 2.72 13.38 5.71
CA SER A 76 3.95 14.00 6.22
C SER A 76 4.85 14.46 5.08
N LYS A 77 5.47 15.64 5.28
CA LYS A 77 6.41 16.22 4.31
C LYS A 77 7.84 15.71 4.50
N ALA A 78 8.17 15.24 5.71
CA ALA A 78 9.49 14.77 6.08
C ALA A 78 9.52 13.24 6.27
N PRO A 79 10.58 12.54 5.79
CA PRO A 79 10.73 11.10 6.00
C PRO A 79 10.76 10.70 7.48
N GLY A 80 11.41 11.51 8.32
CA GLY A 80 11.49 11.24 9.76
C GLY A 80 10.13 11.32 10.46
N GLU A 81 9.31 12.31 10.09
CA GLU A 81 7.96 12.45 10.64
C GLU A 81 7.05 11.28 10.21
N TYR A 82 7.13 10.86 8.95
CA TYR A 82 6.44 9.67 8.45
C TYR A 82 6.82 8.42 9.26
N ALA A 83 8.13 8.16 9.39
CA ALA A 83 8.62 6.97 10.07
C ALA A 83 8.25 6.98 11.57
N GLN A 84 8.37 8.14 12.24
CA GLN A 84 8.03 8.26 13.66
C GLN A 84 6.53 8.04 13.93
N LEU A 85 5.65 8.60 13.10
CA LEU A 85 4.21 8.39 13.25
C LEU A 85 3.84 6.92 13.08
N LEU A 86 4.35 6.25 12.04
CA LEU A 86 4.06 4.83 11.83
C LEU A 86 4.72 3.91 12.87
N LYS A 87 5.94 4.23 13.33
CA LYS A 87 6.58 3.54 14.45
C LYS A 87 5.76 3.68 15.74
N GLY A 88 5.18 4.86 15.98
CA GLY A 88 4.23 5.10 17.06
C GLY A 88 2.97 4.24 16.93
N THR A 89 2.39 4.15 15.73
CA THR A 89 1.25 3.25 15.43
C THR A 89 1.57 1.81 15.80
N LEU A 90 2.75 1.31 15.43
CA LEU A 90 3.17 -0.05 15.76
C LEU A 90 3.28 -0.27 17.27
N ALA A 91 3.78 0.72 18.02
CA ALA A 91 3.88 0.66 19.47
C ALA A 91 2.52 0.58 20.19
N LEU A 92 1.44 1.09 19.57
CA LEU A 92 0.07 1.02 20.12
C LEU A 92 -0.59 -0.35 19.93
N ILE A 93 -0.03 -1.21 19.07
CA ILE A 93 -0.62 -2.50 18.74
C ILE A 93 0.03 -3.56 19.64
N PRO A 94 -0.77 -4.28 20.44
CA PRO A 94 -0.29 -5.40 21.25
C PRO A 94 0.48 -6.41 20.41
N GLU A 95 1.57 -6.98 20.93
CA GLU A 95 2.42 -7.92 20.18
C GLU A 95 1.65 -9.14 19.67
N ASN A 96 0.65 -9.61 20.42
CA ASN A 96 -0.23 -10.71 20.02
C ASN A 96 -1.26 -10.33 18.93
N ALA A 97 -1.51 -9.03 18.71
CA ALA A 97 -2.38 -8.51 17.65
C ALA A 97 -1.58 -8.13 16.39
N ARG A 98 -0.23 -8.10 16.46
CA ARG A 98 0.65 -8.02 15.29
C ARG A 98 0.65 -9.39 14.60
N SER A 99 -0.47 -9.73 13.97
CA SER A 99 -0.65 -10.97 13.20
C SER A 99 0.29 -10.95 11.99
N GLY A 100 1.50 -11.43 12.19
CA GLY A 100 2.54 -11.37 11.17
C GLY A 100 3.88 -11.99 11.55
N GLN A 101 4.10 -12.45 12.79
CA GLN A 101 5.30 -13.26 13.04
C GLN A 101 5.21 -14.55 12.22
N LEU A 102 5.85 -14.54 11.05
CA LEU A 102 6.52 -15.71 10.50
C LEU A 102 7.28 -16.29 11.69
N ALA A 103 6.82 -17.43 12.21
CA ALA A 103 7.62 -18.21 13.12
C ALA A 103 9.00 -18.29 12.48
N HIS A 104 10.01 -17.69 13.14
CA HIS A 104 11.40 -17.91 12.77
C HIS A 104 11.53 -19.42 12.67
N VAL A 105 11.66 -19.95 11.45
CA VAL A 105 11.83 -21.37 11.22
C VAL A 105 13.23 -21.67 11.74
N SER A 106 13.33 -22.00 13.03
CA SER A 106 14.46 -22.75 13.54
C SER A 106 14.54 -24.04 12.70
N PRO A 107 15.74 -24.44 12.28
CA PRO A 107 15.90 -25.70 11.56
C PRO A 107 15.64 -26.83 12.56
N VAL A 108 14.40 -27.30 12.65
CA VAL A 108 14.08 -28.50 13.41
C VAL A 108 14.43 -29.69 12.53
N THR A 109 15.59 -30.27 12.82
CA THR A 109 15.92 -31.66 12.51
C THR A 109 14.83 -32.57 13.06
N GLY A 110 14.14 -33.32 12.19
CA GLY A 110 13.29 -34.44 12.64
C GLY A 110 12.06 -34.72 11.79
N THR A 111 12.22 -35.63 10.82
CA THR A 111 11.23 -36.64 10.36
C THR A 111 9.78 -36.20 10.05
N GLY A 112 9.43 -36.21 8.75
CA GLY A 112 8.22 -36.92 8.30
C GLY A 112 6.99 -36.09 7.89
N LEU A 113 7.02 -35.47 6.70
CA LEU A 113 6.02 -35.50 5.59
C LEU A 113 6.38 -34.39 4.58
N PRO A 114 6.08 -34.53 3.26
CA PRO A 114 6.43 -33.53 2.26
C PRO A 114 5.44 -32.36 2.36
N THR A 115 5.72 -31.48 3.30
CA THR A 115 5.00 -30.23 3.52
C THR A 115 5.62 -29.21 2.58
N CYS A 116 4.86 -28.63 1.65
CA CYS A 116 5.36 -27.57 0.76
C CYS A 116 5.94 -26.44 1.61
N ALA A 117 7.28 -26.35 1.60
CA ALA A 117 8.04 -25.35 2.33
C ALA A 117 7.59 -23.94 1.92
N PRO A 118 7.66 -22.93 2.82
CA PRO A 118 7.55 -21.55 2.37
C PRO A 118 8.55 -21.32 1.23
N PRO A 119 8.20 -20.51 0.21
CA PRO A 119 9.13 -20.15 -0.83
C PRO A 119 10.43 -19.69 -0.17
N SER A 120 11.56 -20.31 -0.54
CA SER A 120 12.86 -19.87 -0.04
C SER A 120 13.02 -18.37 -0.34
N TYR A 121 13.82 -17.64 0.43
CA TYR A 121 14.11 -16.23 0.15
C TYR A 121 14.49 -15.99 -1.33
N HIS A 122 15.19 -16.95 -1.95
CA HIS A 122 15.51 -16.94 -3.38
C HIS A 122 14.28 -16.92 -4.32
N THR A 123 13.19 -17.56 -3.93
CA THR A 123 11.93 -17.58 -4.68
C THR A 123 11.25 -16.22 -4.60
N TYR A 124 11.33 -15.54 -3.46
CA TYR A 124 10.74 -14.21 -3.29
C TYR A 124 11.44 -13.13 -4.14
N TYR A 125 12.77 -13.18 -4.27
CA TYR A 125 13.51 -12.33 -5.21
C TYR A 125 13.02 -12.48 -6.66
N SER A 126 12.64 -13.70 -7.06
CA SER A 126 12.09 -13.95 -8.40
C SER A 126 10.74 -13.25 -8.61
N PHE A 127 9.92 -13.13 -7.56
CA PHE A 127 8.64 -12.41 -7.61
C PHE A 127 8.84 -10.90 -7.69
N LEU A 128 9.78 -10.35 -6.91
CA LEU A 128 10.12 -8.93 -7.01
C LEU A 128 10.73 -8.58 -8.38
N GLU A 129 11.52 -9.48 -8.98
CA GLU A 129 12.05 -9.26 -10.34
C GLU A 129 10.93 -9.31 -11.40
N GLN A 130 9.92 -10.16 -11.23
CA GLN A 130 8.71 -10.12 -12.06
C GLN A 130 7.90 -8.82 -11.86
N MET A 131 7.76 -8.36 -10.61
CA MET A 131 7.14 -7.06 -10.31
C MET A 131 7.90 -5.90 -10.98
N ARG A 132 9.24 -5.95 -10.97
CA ARG A 132 10.09 -5.02 -11.69
C ARG A 132 9.85 -5.06 -13.20
N LYS A 133 9.70 -6.25 -13.81
CA LYS A 133 9.33 -6.37 -15.24
C LYS A 133 7.99 -5.71 -15.54
N SER A 134 6.97 -5.95 -14.71
CA SER A 134 5.66 -5.32 -14.83
C SER A 134 5.75 -3.78 -14.79
N THR A 135 6.49 -3.21 -13.84
CA THR A 135 6.68 -1.75 -13.77
C THR A 135 7.46 -1.18 -14.96
N ILE A 136 8.46 -1.91 -15.49
CA ILE A 136 9.18 -1.53 -16.71
C ILE A 136 8.26 -1.60 -17.94
N ALA A 137 7.39 -2.59 -18.02
CA ALA A 137 6.41 -2.69 -19.11
C ALA A 137 5.43 -1.51 -19.08
N LEU A 138 4.95 -1.15 -17.89
CA LEU A 138 4.07 0.01 -17.70
C LEU A 138 4.78 1.34 -18.04
N SER A 139 6.05 1.51 -17.67
CA SER A 139 6.79 2.75 -17.94
C SER A 139 7.03 3.04 -19.42
N ARG A 140 6.86 2.02 -20.29
CA ARG A 140 6.94 2.16 -21.75
C ARG A 140 5.64 2.67 -22.37
N CYS A 141 4.53 2.61 -21.65
CA CYS A 141 3.24 3.14 -22.11
C CYS A 141 3.27 4.67 -22.18
N ASP A 142 2.30 5.26 -22.88
CA ASP A 142 2.18 6.71 -23.02
C ASP A 142 1.48 7.30 -21.78
N LEU A 143 2.23 7.36 -20.68
CA LEU A 143 1.78 7.83 -19.37
C LEU A 143 1.74 9.36 -19.30
N SER A 144 0.80 9.91 -18.52
CA SER A 144 0.86 11.31 -18.10
C SER A 144 2.12 11.57 -17.26
N ALA A 145 2.57 12.82 -17.21
CA ALA A 145 3.78 13.19 -16.47
C ALA A 145 3.74 12.75 -15.00
N ASP A 146 2.59 12.92 -14.35
CA ASP A 146 2.39 12.50 -12.96
C ASP A 146 2.46 10.99 -12.79
N VAL A 147 1.74 10.24 -13.63
CA VAL A 147 1.75 8.77 -13.56
C VAL A 147 3.15 8.24 -13.87
N LYS A 148 3.87 8.83 -14.82
CA LYS A 148 5.26 8.45 -15.14
C LYS A 148 6.19 8.64 -13.95
N ALA A 149 6.11 9.77 -13.26
CA ALA A 149 6.88 9.99 -12.03
C ALA A 149 6.50 8.96 -10.96
N ALA A 150 5.21 8.61 -10.86
CA ALA A 150 4.73 7.63 -9.89
C ALA A 150 5.29 6.23 -10.13
N VAL A 151 5.28 5.80 -11.40
CA VAL A 151 5.85 4.53 -11.85
C VAL A 151 7.35 4.48 -11.58
N GLN A 152 8.07 5.59 -11.78
CA GLN A 152 9.50 5.66 -11.49
C GLN A 152 9.81 5.47 -9.99
N ASP A 153 9.06 6.12 -9.12
CA ASP A 153 9.25 5.96 -7.66
C ASP A 153 8.94 4.53 -7.23
N LEU A 154 7.89 3.90 -7.79
CA LEU A 154 7.57 2.50 -7.54
C LEU A 154 8.68 1.56 -8.04
N HIS A 155 9.23 1.83 -9.23
CA HIS A 155 10.35 1.09 -9.78
C HIS A 155 11.59 1.18 -8.87
N ASN A 156 11.93 2.39 -8.41
CA ASN A 156 13.05 2.62 -7.50
C ASN A 156 12.85 1.88 -6.17
N PHE A 157 11.63 1.88 -5.64
CA PHE A 157 11.28 1.13 -4.43
C PHE A 157 11.52 -0.38 -4.60
N ILE A 158 10.99 -0.98 -5.66
CA ILE A 158 11.18 -2.41 -5.95
C ILE A 158 12.67 -2.73 -6.14
N TYR A 159 13.38 -1.89 -6.90
CA TYR A 159 14.81 -2.03 -7.13
C TYR A 159 15.61 -2.00 -5.83
N ASN A 160 15.30 -1.06 -4.94
CA ASN A 160 15.99 -0.91 -3.66
C ASN A 160 15.74 -2.11 -2.75
N ILE A 161 14.53 -2.67 -2.73
CA ILE A 161 14.26 -3.91 -1.98
C ILE A 161 15.06 -5.08 -2.56
N LEU A 162 15.07 -5.24 -3.88
CA LEU A 162 15.82 -6.30 -4.58
C LEU A 162 17.32 -6.27 -4.28
N HIS A 163 17.89 -5.09 -4.05
CA HIS A 163 19.34 -4.92 -3.88
C HIS A 163 19.74 -4.52 -2.45
N SER A 164 18.80 -4.51 -1.51
CA SER A 164 19.12 -4.28 -0.10
C SER A 164 19.47 -5.63 0.56
N PRO A 165 20.57 -5.70 1.34
CA PRO A 165 20.89 -6.90 2.10
C PRO A 165 19.80 -7.15 3.16
N LEU A 166 19.22 -8.36 3.13
CA LEU A 166 18.13 -8.74 4.04
C LEU A 166 18.54 -8.87 5.51
N SER A 167 19.85 -8.88 5.78
CA SER A 167 20.43 -9.09 7.10
C SER A 167 20.42 -7.84 8.01
N ASP A 168 19.93 -6.70 7.51
CA ASP A 168 19.98 -5.40 8.20
C ASP A 168 18.66 -4.63 8.08
N HIS A 169 17.56 -5.35 8.37
CA HIS A 169 16.20 -4.82 8.38
C HIS A 169 15.80 -4.40 9.79
N SER A 170 15.87 -3.09 10.04
CA SER A 170 15.13 -2.47 11.15
C SER A 170 13.80 -1.94 10.63
N VAL A 171 12.75 -2.03 11.44
CA VAL A 171 11.43 -1.42 11.15
C VAL A 171 11.57 0.04 10.71
N GLU A 172 12.50 0.76 11.32
CA GLU A 172 12.78 2.15 10.94
C GLU A 172 13.24 2.25 9.48
N ARG A 173 14.23 1.46 9.05
CA ARG A 173 14.71 1.44 7.67
C ARG A 173 13.61 1.07 6.68
N GLU A 174 12.75 0.11 7.02
CA GLU A 174 11.62 -0.29 6.18
C GLU A 174 10.63 0.86 6.00
N LEU A 175 10.27 1.56 7.09
CA LEU A 175 9.42 2.75 7.02
C LEU A 175 10.06 3.86 6.16
N TYR A 176 11.35 4.13 6.29
CA TYR A 176 12.03 5.10 5.42
C TYR A 176 12.02 4.65 3.94
N ALA A 177 12.19 3.37 3.66
CA ALA A 177 12.15 2.83 2.30
C ALA A 177 10.78 3.03 1.64
N MET A 178 9.71 3.01 2.44
CA MET A 178 8.34 3.23 1.98
C MET A 178 7.97 4.69 1.73
N PHE A 179 8.68 5.64 2.33
CA PHE A 179 8.33 7.05 2.23
C PHE A 179 8.10 7.54 0.79
N PRO A 180 8.92 7.20 -0.23
CA PRO A 180 8.77 7.72 -1.59
C PRO A 180 7.48 7.27 -2.30
N ILE A 181 7.00 6.06 -2.01
CA ILE A 181 5.88 5.47 -2.75
C ILE A 181 4.51 5.98 -2.29
N ARG A 182 4.43 6.91 -1.33
CA ARG A 182 3.17 7.56 -0.93
C ARG A 182 2.58 8.51 -1.98
N ASN A 183 3.29 8.71 -3.09
CA ASN A 183 2.84 9.51 -4.21
C ASN A 183 1.51 9.02 -4.83
N TRP A 184 1.08 7.79 -4.59
CA TRP A 184 -0.23 7.27 -5.03
C TRP A 184 -1.39 8.11 -4.47
N LEU A 185 -1.22 8.68 -3.27
CA LEU A 185 -2.22 9.50 -2.59
C LEU A 185 -2.64 10.71 -3.41
N ARG A 186 -1.77 11.19 -4.31
CA ARG A 186 -2.10 12.34 -5.15
C ARG A 186 -3.22 12.05 -6.14
N PHE A 187 -3.44 10.77 -6.45
CA PHE A 187 -4.45 10.35 -7.41
C PHE A 187 -5.80 10.05 -6.76
N VAL A 188 -5.86 9.95 -5.42
CA VAL A 188 -7.08 9.54 -4.69
C VAL A 188 -8.33 10.37 -4.99
N PRO A 189 -8.29 11.71 -5.15
CA PRO A 189 -9.52 12.46 -5.42
C PRO A 189 -10.08 12.24 -6.83
N GLU A 190 -9.20 12.01 -7.81
CA GLU A 190 -9.60 11.84 -9.21
C GLU A 190 -9.84 10.38 -9.57
N ALA A 191 -9.20 9.46 -8.86
CA ALA A 191 -9.23 8.03 -9.13
C ALA A 191 -10.67 7.48 -9.16
N PRO A 192 -11.58 7.72 -8.19
CA PRO A 192 -12.94 7.19 -8.27
C PRO A 192 -13.64 7.57 -9.58
N SER A 193 -13.67 8.86 -9.92
CA SER A 193 -14.29 9.34 -11.17
C SER A 193 -13.61 8.81 -12.44
N LYS A 194 -12.27 8.73 -12.46
CA LYS A 194 -11.48 8.27 -13.61
C LYS A 194 -11.55 6.75 -13.80
N LEU A 195 -11.70 6.01 -12.70
CA LEU A 195 -11.86 4.57 -12.67
C LEU A 195 -13.28 4.19 -13.10
N GLU A 196 -14.30 4.89 -12.59
CA GLU A 196 -15.71 4.71 -12.95
C GLU A 196 -15.98 5.05 -14.42
N SER A 197 -15.44 6.17 -14.92
CA SER A 197 -15.55 6.55 -16.33
C SER A 197 -14.72 5.66 -17.25
N GLY A 198 -13.77 4.90 -16.70
CA GLY A 198 -12.78 4.14 -17.46
C GLY A 198 -11.81 4.99 -18.28
N SER A 199 -11.82 6.31 -18.11
CA SER A 199 -11.11 7.28 -18.96
C SER A 199 -9.59 7.28 -18.80
N ASP A 200 -9.06 6.73 -17.69
CA ASP A 200 -7.63 6.68 -17.41
C ASP A 200 -7.19 5.27 -17.00
N PHE A 201 -7.19 4.37 -17.99
CA PHE A 201 -6.82 2.98 -17.78
C PHE A 201 -5.35 2.81 -17.34
N LEU A 202 -4.45 3.69 -17.79
CA LEU A 202 -3.04 3.61 -17.39
C LEU A 202 -2.83 4.03 -15.93
N LEU A 203 -3.62 4.98 -15.41
CA LEU A 203 -3.68 5.24 -13.97
C LEU A 203 -4.19 4.01 -13.20
N HIS A 204 -5.20 3.30 -13.70
CA HIS A 204 -5.65 2.04 -13.12
C HIS A 204 -4.53 1.01 -13.08
N MET A 205 -3.78 0.85 -14.18
CA MET A 205 -2.63 -0.06 -14.24
C MET A 205 -1.51 0.33 -13.28
N TYR A 206 -1.26 1.62 -13.07
CA TYR A 206 -0.32 2.08 -12.04
C TYR A 206 -0.79 1.70 -10.64
N LEU A 207 -2.05 1.98 -10.29
CA LEU A 207 -2.61 1.61 -8.97
C LEU A 207 -2.56 0.09 -8.77
N ALA A 208 -2.85 -0.69 -9.81
CA ALA A 208 -2.75 -2.13 -9.79
C ALA A 208 -1.31 -2.61 -9.51
N ASN A 209 -0.31 -2.01 -10.17
CA ASN A 209 1.09 -2.30 -9.89
C ASN A 209 1.50 -1.89 -8.47
N TYR A 210 1.03 -0.74 -7.98
CA TYR A 210 1.28 -0.27 -6.62
C TYR A 210 0.72 -1.27 -5.60
N GLU A 211 -0.55 -1.63 -5.70
CA GLU A 211 -1.21 -2.56 -4.78
C GLU A 211 -0.54 -3.94 -4.78
N THR A 212 -0.17 -4.47 -5.94
CA THR A 212 0.55 -5.75 -6.05
C THR A 212 1.95 -5.68 -5.41
N ALA A 213 2.69 -4.58 -5.62
CA ALA A 213 4.00 -4.41 -5.02
C ALA A 213 3.91 -4.36 -3.49
N ILE A 214 2.95 -3.61 -2.93
CA ILE A 214 2.77 -3.56 -1.46
C ILE A 214 2.29 -4.90 -0.92
N LEU A 215 1.38 -5.59 -1.61
CA LEU A 215 0.96 -6.93 -1.20
C LEU A 215 2.14 -7.89 -1.14
N LEU A 216 3.03 -7.87 -2.14
CA LEU A 216 4.23 -8.70 -2.11
C LEU A 216 5.07 -8.39 -0.88
N THR A 217 5.25 -7.11 -0.50
CA THR A 217 6.07 -6.75 0.67
C THR A 217 5.60 -7.36 1.98
N SER A 218 4.37 -7.87 2.07
CA SER A 218 3.86 -8.53 3.28
C SER A 218 4.71 -9.72 3.72
N ALA A 219 5.38 -10.39 2.78
CA ALA A 219 6.25 -11.53 3.09
C ALA A 219 7.62 -11.09 3.66
N LEU A 220 8.06 -9.86 3.33
CA LEU A 220 9.34 -9.32 3.79
C LEU A 220 9.20 -8.54 5.09
N TRP A 221 8.14 -7.73 5.18
CA TRP A 221 7.93 -6.76 6.25
C TRP A 221 6.58 -6.99 6.91
N PRO A 222 6.36 -8.17 7.53
CA PRO A 222 5.07 -8.51 8.12
C PRO A 222 4.67 -7.58 9.27
N ASP A 223 5.65 -6.98 9.96
CA ASP A 223 5.41 -5.98 11.01
C ASP A 223 4.68 -4.73 10.49
N LEU A 224 4.69 -4.50 9.17
CA LEU A 224 4.01 -3.38 8.54
C LEU A 224 2.57 -3.68 8.12
N ASP A 225 2.00 -4.83 8.49
CA ASP A 225 0.62 -5.18 8.11
C ASP A 225 -0.39 -4.13 8.55
N THR A 226 -0.33 -3.68 9.80
CA THR A 226 -1.30 -2.68 10.29
C THR A 226 -1.20 -1.33 9.59
N PRO A 227 -0.01 -0.71 9.42
CA PRO A 227 0.07 0.54 8.68
C PRO A 227 -0.24 0.41 7.17
N LEU A 228 -0.21 -0.81 6.61
CA LEU A 228 -0.37 -1.03 5.16
C LEU A 228 -1.65 -1.76 4.74
N GLY A 229 -2.35 -2.42 5.65
CA GLY A 229 -3.58 -3.18 5.41
C GLY A 229 -3.42 -4.26 4.34
N PHE A 230 -2.51 -5.23 4.52
CA PHE A 230 -2.23 -6.19 3.45
C PHE A 230 -3.45 -7.02 3.07
N HIS A 231 -4.36 -7.30 4.02
CA HIS A 231 -5.59 -8.02 3.74
C HIS A 231 -6.51 -7.26 2.76
N GLU A 232 -6.73 -5.97 3.00
CA GLU A 232 -7.51 -5.11 2.13
C GLU A 232 -6.87 -4.99 0.75
N ARG A 233 -5.54 -4.90 0.71
CA ARG A 233 -4.78 -4.85 -0.56
C ARG A 233 -4.92 -6.13 -1.36
N ARG A 234 -4.92 -7.31 -0.73
CA ARG A 234 -5.19 -8.59 -1.40
C ARG A 234 -6.55 -8.60 -2.08
N LEU A 235 -7.59 -8.08 -1.43
CA LEU A 235 -8.91 -7.93 -2.03
C LEU A 235 -8.89 -6.93 -3.19
N CYS A 236 -8.15 -5.83 -3.05
CA CYS A 236 -7.98 -4.81 -4.08
C CYS A 236 -7.32 -5.38 -5.34
N VAL A 237 -6.18 -6.07 -5.20
CA VAL A 237 -5.46 -6.71 -6.31
C VAL A 237 -6.36 -7.70 -7.04
N LYS A 238 -7.13 -8.52 -6.31
CA LYS A 238 -8.09 -9.44 -6.92
C LYS A 238 -9.14 -8.71 -7.77
N LYS A 239 -9.78 -7.67 -7.23
CA LYS A 239 -10.79 -6.89 -7.98
C LYS A 239 -10.21 -6.21 -9.22
N MET A 240 -9.00 -5.65 -9.12
CA MET A 240 -8.30 -5.05 -10.25
C MET A 240 -7.96 -6.11 -11.31
N ARG A 241 -7.61 -7.32 -10.89
CA ARG A 241 -7.29 -8.43 -11.81
C ARG A 241 -8.51 -8.83 -12.61
N ASP A 242 -9.65 -8.99 -11.95
CA ASP A 242 -10.93 -9.32 -12.59
C ASP A 242 -11.29 -8.24 -13.63
N CYS A 243 -11.14 -6.96 -13.28
CA CYS A 243 -11.38 -5.82 -14.19
C CYS A 243 -10.45 -5.83 -15.41
N VAL A 244 -9.14 -6.02 -15.22
CA VAL A 244 -8.16 -6.05 -16.32
C VAL A 244 -8.38 -7.26 -17.23
N ASN A 245 -8.68 -8.43 -16.68
CA ASN A 245 -9.01 -9.63 -17.44
C ASN A 245 -10.27 -9.43 -18.29
N GLU A 246 -11.34 -8.86 -17.72
CA GLU A 246 -12.57 -8.56 -18.45
C GLU A 246 -12.30 -7.61 -19.62
N ARG A 247 -11.54 -6.52 -19.39
CA ARG A 247 -11.19 -5.58 -20.44
C ARG A 247 -10.33 -6.19 -21.56
N LEU A 248 -9.37 -7.06 -21.20
CA LEU A 248 -8.55 -7.78 -22.19
C LEU A 248 -9.37 -8.75 -23.03
N ASN A 249 -10.24 -9.54 -22.40
CA ASN A 249 -11.10 -10.48 -23.11
C ASN A 249 -12.04 -9.74 -24.07
N ASN A 250 -12.59 -8.60 -23.66
CA ASN A 250 -13.43 -7.76 -24.52
C ASN A 250 -12.64 -7.13 -25.68
N ALA A 251 -11.37 -6.79 -25.48
CA ALA A 251 -10.50 -6.25 -26.54
C ALA A 251 -10.08 -7.30 -27.59
N LEU A 252 -10.10 -8.58 -27.24
CA LEU A 252 -9.75 -9.70 -28.12
C LEU A 252 -10.93 -10.23 -28.96
N LEU A 253 -12.13 -9.67 -28.79
CA LEU A 253 -13.31 -10.08 -29.57
C LEU A 253 -13.23 -9.57 -31.02
N PRO A 254 -13.82 -10.30 -32.00
CA PRO A 254 -13.71 -9.99 -33.44
C PRO A 254 -14.30 -8.63 -33.86
N VAL A 255 -15.12 -8.02 -33.01
CA VAL A 255 -15.68 -6.67 -33.20
C VAL A 255 -15.19 -5.84 -32.03
N PRO A 256 -14.17 -4.98 -32.21
CA PRO A 256 -13.72 -4.11 -31.13
C PRO A 256 -14.86 -3.14 -30.79
N PRO A 257 -15.28 -3.03 -29.51
CA PRO A 257 -16.12 -1.91 -29.10
C PRO A 257 -15.37 -0.60 -29.40
N ALA A 258 -16.10 0.48 -29.71
CA ALA A 258 -15.53 1.78 -30.10
C ALA A 258 -14.56 2.39 -29.05
N ASP A 259 -14.52 1.83 -27.83
CA ASP A 259 -13.75 2.29 -26.67
C ASP A 259 -12.60 1.33 -26.27
N THR A 260 -11.98 0.58 -27.19
CA THR A 260 -10.85 -0.29 -26.83
C THR A 260 -9.59 0.52 -26.50
N VAL A 261 -9.46 0.94 -25.24
CA VAL A 261 -8.25 1.57 -24.66
C VAL A 261 -7.02 0.65 -24.73
N ILE A 262 -7.24 -0.67 -24.85
CA ILE A 262 -6.18 -1.70 -25.01
C ILE A 262 -5.96 -2.01 -26.50
N SER A 263 -5.80 -0.98 -27.33
CA SER A 263 -5.46 -1.15 -28.75
C SER A 263 -3.94 -1.09 -28.99
N ASP A 264 -3.17 -0.49 -28.06
CA ASP A 264 -1.72 -0.39 -28.19
C ASP A 264 -0.99 -1.61 -27.62
N ARG A 265 0.04 -2.06 -28.36
CA ARG A 265 0.86 -3.22 -28.03
C ARG A 265 1.59 -3.04 -26.71
N LYS A 266 2.00 -1.81 -26.34
CA LYS A 266 2.70 -1.58 -25.08
C LYS A 266 1.76 -1.76 -23.89
N THR A 267 0.53 -1.23 -24.00
CA THR A 267 -0.50 -1.40 -22.97
C THR A 267 -0.90 -2.86 -22.79
N LEU A 268 -1.06 -3.61 -23.89
CA LEU A 268 -1.31 -5.05 -23.84
C LEU A 268 -0.19 -5.79 -23.09
N ASN A 269 1.07 -5.51 -23.43
CA ASN A 269 2.22 -6.10 -22.77
C ASN A 269 2.27 -5.76 -21.28
N ALA A 270 2.00 -4.50 -20.90
CA ALA A 270 1.94 -4.08 -19.50
C ALA A 270 0.83 -4.81 -18.72
N CYS A 271 -0.33 -5.05 -19.34
CA CYS A 271 -1.40 -5.82 -18.70
C CYS A 271 -1.01 -7.28 -18.49
N GLN A 272 -0.40 -7.93 -19.50
CA GLN A 272 0.03 -9.33 -19.42
C GLN A 272 1.10 -9.54 -18.35
N GLU A 273 2.12 -8.67 -18.30
CA GLU A 273 3.17 -8.72 -17.29
C GLU A 273 2.58 -8.55 -15.88
N TRP A 274 1.66 -7.59 -15.71
CA TRP A 274 1.00 -7.36 -14.43
C TRP A 274 0.08 -8.51 -14.00
N LEU A 275 -0.71 -9.07 -14.94
CA LEU A 275 -1.57 -10.22 -14.66
C LEU A 275 -0.75 -11.41 -14.16
N CYS A 276 0.39 -11.70 -14.77
CA CYS A 276 1.28 -12.79 -14.34
C CYS A 276 1.67 -12.65 -12.86
N ILE A 277 2.14 -11.47 -12.45
CA ILE A 277 2.60 -11.25 -11.06
C ILE A 277 1.46 -11.08 -10.04
N SER A 278 0.29 -10.57 -10.47
CA SER A 278 -0.86 -10.37 -9.57
C SER A 278 -1.40 -11.68 -8.97
N GLU A 279 -1.39 -12.77 -9.75
CA GLU A 279 -1.82 -14.10 -9.29
C GLU A 279 -0.86 -14.66 -8.26
N ILE A 280 0.44 -14.61 -8.58
CA ILE A 280 1.52 -15.03 -7.68
C ILE A 280 1.45 -14.26 -6.36
N ALA A 281 1.19 -12.95 -6.39
CA ALA A 281 1.09 -12.15 -5.17
C ALA A 281 -0.10 -12.56 -4.28
N ILE A 282 -1.26 -12.84 -4.87
CA ILE A 282 -2.44 -13.32 -4.14
C ILE A 282 -2.17 -14.69 -3.52
N GLU A 283 -1.67 -15.64 -4.31
CA GLU A 283 -1.35 -16.99 -3.84
C GLU A 283 -0.30 -16.99 -2.73
N CYS A 284 0.75 -16.18 -2.89
CA CYS A 284 1.81 -16.03 -1.89
C CYS A 284 1.23 -15.51 -0.57
N TYR A 285 0.38 -14.50 -0.60
CA TYR A 285 -0.29 -13.97 0.59
C TYR A 285 -1.17 -15.01 1.28
N ASP A 286 -2.00 -15.73 0.51
CA ASP A 286 -2.93 -16.73 1.04
C ASP A 286 -2.16 -17.91 1.70
N VAL A 287 -1.05 -18.36 1.11
CA VAL A 287 -0.15 -19.38 1.69
C VAL A 287 0.52 -18.91 2.97
N LEU A 288 0.94 -17.64 3.04
CA LEU A 288 1.55 -17.08 4.26
C LEU A 288 0.54 -17.00 5.41
N ARG A 289 -0.70 -16.59 5.13
CA ARG A 289 -1.76 -16.46 6.15
C ARG A 289 -2.26 -17.79 6.68
N SER A 290 -2.41 -18.79 5.81
CA SER A 290 -2.85 -20.14 6.20
C SER A 290 -1.88 -20.88 7.14
N LYS A 291 -0.62 -20.42 7.26
CA LYS A 291 0.37 -20.98 8.18
C LYS A 291 0.48 -20.21 9.51
N GLY A 292 -0.18 -19.06 9.64
CA GLY A 292 -0.17 -18.21 10.83
C GLY A 292 -1.41 -18.34 11.73
N SER A 293 -2.34 -19.24 11.40
CA SER A 293 -3.57 -19.57 12.13
C SER A 293 -3.51 -20.99 12.68
#